data_AF-A0A7W1AP54-F1
#
_entry.id   AF-A0A7W1AP54-F1
#
_cell.length_a   1.000
_cell.length_b   1.000
_cell.length_c   1.000
_cell.angle_alpha   90.00
_cell.angle_beta   90.00
_cell.angle_gamma   90.00
#
_symmetry.space_group_name_H-M   'P 1'
#
loop_
_entity.id
_entity.type
_entity.pdbx_description
1 polymer ?
#
loop_
_entity_poly.entity_id
_entity_poly.type
_entity_poly.pdbx_seq_one_letter_code
_entity_poly.pdbx_strand_id
1 'polypeptide(L)'
;AGKADQACADCHGAASASMRGVATRSPDFDLRLERPVNLAARINLCRERHQQAEPLPLESQELLNLEAFVAFQSRGMPIAPATDERLASFRERGKQLYRQRMGQLDLACTQCHDDSAGKRLGSSVIPQAHPTGYPIYRLEWQSLGSLQRRLRGCLTGIRAEPFAYDALELVDLELYLKSRAAGLPLETPAVRP
;
A
#
# COMPACT_ATOMS: atom_id res chain seq x y z
N ALA A 1 -15.45 -14.03 -14.48
CA ALA A 1 -14.41 -14.68 -13.65
C ALA A 1 -15.06 -15.40 -12.48
N GLY A 2 -14.43 -16.47 -11.99
CA GLY A 2 -15.01 -17.31 -10.93
C GLY A 2 -16.32 -17.97 -11.35
N LYS A 3 -17.05 -18.52 -10.37
CA LYS A 3 -18.32 -19.23 -10.63
C LYS A 3 -19.47 -18.29 -11.00
N ALA A 4 -19.37 -17.01 -10.65
CA ALA A 4 -20.39 -16.02 -11.01
C ALA A 4 -20.30 -15.58 -12.48
N ASP A 5 -19.22 -15.92 -13.17
CA ASP A 5 -18.90 -15.50 -14.54
C ASP A 5 -18.97 -13.98 -14.80
N GLN A 6 -18.66 -13.17 -13.78
CA GLN A 6 -18.67 -11.71 -13.87
C GLN A 6 -17.26 -11.15 -14.04
N ALA A 7 -17.10 -10.17 -14.92
CA ALA A 7 -15.92 -9.33 -15.02
C ALA A 7 -16.02 -8.12 -14.07
N CYS A 8 -14.89 -7.50 -13.75
CA CYS A 8 -14.88 -6.29 -12.92
C CYS A 8 -15.73 -5.16 -13.57
N ALA A 9 -15.70 -5.08 -14.90
CA ALA A 9 -16.42 -4.08 -15.69
C ALA A 9 -17.95 -4.26 -15.63
N ASP A 10 -18.46 -5.46 -15.35
CA ASP A 10 -19.90 -5.69 -15.27
C ASP A 10 -20.54 -4.98 -14.07
N CYS A 11 -19.76 -4.79 -13.00
CA CYS A 11 -20.20 -4.05 -11.80
C CYS A 11 -19.68 -2.61 -11.77
N HIS A 12 -18.44 -2.38 -12.23
CA HIS A 12 -17.77 -1.08 -12.11
C HIS A 12 -17.76 -0.26 -13.39
N GLY A 13 -18.19 -0.80 -14.53
CA GLY A 13 -18.09 -0.14 -15.83
C GLY A 13 -16.66 0.20 -16.22
N ALA A 14 -16.47 1.34 -16.89
CA ALA A 14 -15.16 1.82 -17.30
C ALA A 14 -14.32 2.29 -16.10
N ALA A 15 -13.19 1.63 -15.86
CA ALA A 15 -12.30 1.93 -14.73
C ALA A 15 -11.79 3.39 -14.73
N SER A 16 -11.59 4.00 -15.91
CA SER A 16 -11.16 5.40 -16.04
C SER A 16 -12.13 6.39 -15.41
N ALA A 17 -13.41 6.03 -15.30
CA ALA A 17 -14.42 6.81 -14.59
C ALA A 17 -14.59 6.32 -13.16
N SER A 18 -14.86 5.03 -12.96
CA SER A 18 -15.29 4.51 -11.65
C SER A 18 -14.16 4.34 -10.64
N MET A 19 -12.93 4.07 -11.09
CA MET A 19 -11.77 3.87 -10.21
C MET A 19 -10.97 5.16 -9.96
N ARG A 20 -11.35 6.26 -10.62
CA ARG A 20 -10.69 7.56 -10.42
C ARG A 20 -10.82 8.01 -8.97
N GLY A 21 -9.69 8.31 -8.34
CA GLY A 21 -9.59 8.72 -6.93
C GLY A 21 -9.70 7.58 -5.90
N VAL A 22 -9.92 6.32 -6.31
CA VAL A 22 -9.98 5.19 -5.36
C VAL A 22 -8.64 5.04 -4.63
N ALA A 23 -7.53 5.05 -5.36
CA ALA A 23 -6.20 4.86 -4.78
C ALA A 23 -5.67 6.08 -4.01
N THR A 24 -6.26 7.27 -4.20
CA THR A 24 -5.88 8.44 -3.37
C THR A 24 -6.40 8.31 -1.95
N ARG A 25 -7.50 7.57 -1.74
CA ARG A 25 -8.17 7.37 -0.45
C ARG A 25 -7.80 6.08 0.27
N SER A 26 -7.35 5.05 -0.45
CA SER A 26 -6.92 3.77 0.11
C SER A 26 -5.67 3.89 1.01
N PRO A 27 -5.52 3.08 2.09
CA PRO A 27 -6.47 2.08 2.63
C PRO A 27 -7.80 2.66 3.15
N ASP A 28 -8.87 1.86 3.11
CA ASP A 28 -10.21 2.22 3.58
C ASP A 28 -10.80 1.17 4.53
N PHE A 29 -11.94 1.46 5.18
CA PHE A 29 -12.54 0.57 6.18
C PHE A 29 -13.46 -0.47 5.50
N ASP A 30 -13.32 -1.76 5.84
CA ASP A 30 -14.27 -2.79 5.42
C ASP A 30 -15.29 -3.06 6.53
N LEU A 31 -16.58 -2.93 6.20
CA LEU A 31 -17.67 -3.10 7.17
C LEU A 31 -17.82 -4.55 7.67
N ARG A 32 -17.51 -5.56 6.85
CA ARG A 32 -17.72 -6.97 7.22
C ARG A 32 -16.58 -7.51 8.05
N LEU A 33 -15.35 -7.05 7.79
CA LEU A 33 -14.17 -7.43 8.57
C LEU A 33 -13.91 -6.50 9.76
N GLU A 34 -14.62 -5.37 9.85
CA GLU A 34 -14.47 -4.35 10.90
C GLU A 34 -13.02 -3.85 11.07
N ARG A 35 -12.27 -3.80 9.97
CA ARG A 35 -10.86 -3.38 9.93
C ARG A 35 -10.54 -2.64 8.63
N PRO A 36 -9.46 -1.86 8.57
CA PRO A 36 -8.96 -1.34 7.31
C PRO A 36 -8.49 -2.47 6.39
N VAL A 37 -8.62 -2.22 5.11
CA VAL A 37 -8.10 -3.05 4.03
C VAL A 37 -7.39 -2.16 3.02
N ASN A 38 -6.23 -2.60 2.53
CA ASN A 38 -5.54 -1.89 1.46
C ASN A 38 -6.17 -2.23 0.10
N LEU A 39 -5.63 -1.62 -0.97
CA LEU A 39 -6.19 -1.77 -2.31
C LEU A 39 -6.15 -3.23 -2.80
N ALA A 40 -5.05 -3.94 -2.56
CA ALA A 40 -4.90 -5.36 -2.89
C ALA A 40 -5.94 -6.24 -2.17
N ALA A 41 -6.12 -6.04 -0.86
CA ALA A 41 -7.14 -6.73 -0.08
C ALA A 41 -8.55 -6.39 -0.58
N ARG A 42 -8.85 -5.12 -0.88
CA ARG A 42 -10.14 -4.70 -1.45
C ARG A 42 -10.45 -5.41 -2.77
N ILE A 43 -9.45 -5.55 -3.65
CA ILE A 43 -9.56 -6.30 -4.91
C ILE A 43 -9.92 -7.76 -4.63
N ASN A 44 -9.19 -8.43 -3.73
CA ASN A 44 -9.46 -9.83 -3.40
C ASN A 44 -10.83 -10.02 -2.74
N LEU A 45 -11.25 -9.12 -1.87
CA LEU A 45 -12.60 -9.16 -1.29
C LEU A 45 -13.68 -9.05 -2.37
N CYS A 46 -13.49 -8.24 -3.41
CA CYS A 46 -14.43 -8.20 -4.53
C CYS A 46 -14.45 -9.52 -5.32
N ARG A 47 -13.29 -10.15 -5.53
CA ARG A 47 -13.20 -11.45 -6.20
C ARG A 47 -13.93 -12.55 -5.45
N GLU A 48 -13.70 -12.64 -4.15
CA GLU A 48 -14.32 -13.66 -3.31
C GLU A 48 -15.83 -13.42 -3.17
N ARG A 49 -16.22 -12.19 -2.81
CA ARG A 49 -17.61 -11.87 -2.44
C ARG A 49 -18.54 -11.70 -3.64
N HIS A 50 -18.03 -11.29 -4.80
CA HIS A 50 -18.87 -10.97 -5.97
C HIS A 50 -18.58 -11.86 -7.18
N GLN A 51 -17.33 -12.19 -7.45
CA GLN A 51 -16.99 -13.08 -8.58
C GLN A 51 -17.03 -14.57 -8.19
N GLN A 52 -17.07 -14.88 -6.88
CA GLN A 52 -16.92 -16.24 -6.36
C GLN A 52 -15.66 -16.91 -6.96
N ALA A 53 -14.58 -16.14 -6.98
CA ALA A 53 -13.27 -16.55 -7.45
C ALA A 53 -12.29 -16.58 -6.29
N GLU A 54 -11.34 -17.51 -6.33
CA GLU A 54 -10.23 -17.53 -5.37
C GLU A 54 -9.50 -16.17 -5.35
N PRO A 55 -9.04 -15.73 -4.17
CA PRO A 55 -8.22 -14.54 -4.06
C PRO A 55 -6.92 -14.74 -4.86
N LEU A 56 -6.46 -13.68 -5.51
CA LEU A 56 -5.14 -13.72 -6.14
C LEU A 56 -4.08 -13.74 -5.03
N PRO A 57 -3.01 -14.54 -5.15
CA PRO A 57 -1.96 -14.57 -4.15
C PRO A 57 -1.35 -13.18 -3.92
N LEU A 58 -1.03 -12.85 -2.67
CA LEU A 58 -0.34 -11.60 -2.34
C LEU A 58 1.05 -11.59 -3.00
N GLU A 59 1.44 -10.43 -3.54
CA GLU A 59 2.62 -10.28 -4.42
C GLU A 59 2.60 -11.08 -5.74
N SER A 60 1.47 -11.70 -6.13
CA SER A 60 1.38 -12.29 -7.47
C SER A 60 1.39 -11.21 -8.55
N GLN A 61 1.88 -11.56 -9.74
CA GLN A 61 1.93 -10.64 -10.87
C GLN A 61 0.52 -10.16 -11.26
N GLU A 62 -0.49 -11.05 -11.20
CA GLU A 62 -1.88 -10.74 -11.49
C GLU A 62 -2.45 -9.70 -10.52
N LEU A 63 -2.22 -9.86 -9.21
CA LEU A 63 -2.72 -8.92 -8.21
C LEU A 63 -2.01 -7.57 -8.32
N LEU A 64 -0.68 -7.57 -8.47
CA LEU A 64 0.11 -6.36 -8.63
C LEU A 64 -0.27 -5.59 -9.90
N ASN A 65 -0.52 -6.28 -11.00
CA ASN A 65 -0.97 -5.66 -12.25
C ASN A 65 -2.36 -5.03 -12.09
N LEU A 66 -3.29 -5.71 -11.43
CA LEU A 66 -4.64 -5.18 -11.20
C LEU A 66 -4.62 -3.98 -10.23
N GLU A 67 -3.85 -4.08 -9.14
CA GLU A 67 -3.65 -2.99 -8.20
C GLU A 67 -3.02 -1.76 -8.88
N ALA A 68 -1.97 -1.97 -9.69
CA ALA A 68 -1.34 -0.91 -10.47
C ALA A 68 -2.31 -0.28 -11.47
N PHE A 69 -3.13 -1.08 -12.17
CA PHE A 69 -4.13 -0.59 -13.11
C PHE A 69 -5.19 0.27 -12.43
N VAL A 70 -5.73 -0.16 -11.29
CA VAL A 70 -6.71 0.60 -10.50
C VAL A 70 -6.09 1.90 -9.98
N ALA A 71 -4.87 1.82 -9.43
CA ALA A 71 -4.17 2.99 -8.92
C ALA A 71 -3.78 4.00 -10.01
N PHE A 72 -3.45 3.53 -11.22
CA PHE A 72 -3.13 4.37 -12.37
C PHE A 72 -4.28 5.30 -12.76
N GLN A 73 -5.54 4.89 -12.53
CA GLN A 73 -6.72 5.75 -12.80
C GLN A 73 -6.74 7.02 -11.93
N SER A 74 -5.95 7.03 -10.86
CA SER A 74 -5.80 8.14 -9.92
C SER A 74 -4.47 8.89 -10.05
N ARG A 75 -3.63 8.57 -11.05
CA ARG A 75 -2.32 9.17 -11.22
C ARG A 75 -2.42 10.70 -11.42
N GLY A 76 -1.55 11.44 -10.74
CA GLY A 76 -1.51 12.90 -10.74
C GLY A 76 -2.52 13.57 -9.81
N MET A 77 -3.49 12.84 -9.26
CA MET A 77 -4.41 13.38 -8.27
C MET A 77 -3.71 13.52 -6.90
N PRO A 78 -4.08 14.52 -6.08
CA PRO A 78 -3.55 14.63 -4.73
C PRO A 78 -4.02 13.43 -3.88
N ILE A 79 -3.09 12.85 -3.12
CA ILE A 79 -3.40 11.84 -2.11
C ILE A 79 -4.30 12.49 -1.06
N ALA A 80 -5.45 11.86 -0.81
CA ALA A 80 -6.49 12.34 0.09
C ALA A 80 -6.89 11.18 1.01
N PRO A 81 -6.14 10.94 2.11
CA PRO A 81 -6.37 9.81 3.00
C PRO A 81 -7.82 9.72 3.48
N ALA A 82 -8.35 8.51 3.61
CA ALA A 82 -9.73 8.30 4.06
C ALA A 82 -10.02 9.00 5.41
N THR A 83 -11.12 9.75 5.47
CA THR A 83 -11.52 10.58 6.62
C THR A 83 -12.45 9.85 7.61
N ASP A 84 -12.72 8.56 7.39
CA ASP A 84 -13.54 7.74 8.28
C ASP A 84 -12.92 7.69 9.69
N GLU A 85 -13.68 8.11 10.70
CA GLU A 85 -13.22 8.16 12.09
C GLU A 85 -12.85 6.78 12.64
N ARG A 86 -13.43 5.70 12.11
CA ARG A 86 -13.10 4.32 12.49
C ARG A 86 -11.65 3.96 12.17
N LEU A 87 -11.02 4.67 11.23
CA LEU A 87 -9.61 4.50 10.87
C LEU A 87 -8.65 5.23 11.83
N ALA A 88 -9.16 6.07 12.75
CA ALA A 88 -8.30 6.91 13.59
C ALA A 88 -7.36 6.08 14.49
N SER A 89 -7.88 5.05 15.15
CA SER A 89 -7.09 4.18 16.02
C SER A 89 -6.05 3.37 15.23
N PHE A 90 -6.41 2.86 14.07
CA PHE A 90 -5.53 2.15 13.13
C PHE A 90 -4.39 3.06 12.64
N ARG A 91 -4.71 4.29 12.27
CA ARG A 91 -3.73 5.30 11.86
C ARG A 91 -2.76 5.66 12.99
N GLU A 92 -3.25 5.80 14.23
CA GLU A 92 -2.39 6.07 15.38
C GLU A 92 -1.48 4.88 15.70
N ARG A 93 -1.95 3.64 15.58
CA ARG A 93 -1.08 2.46 15.70
C ARG A 93 0.00 2.44 14.60
N GLY A 94 -0.35 2.75 13.35
CA GLY A 94 0.64 2.90 12.28
C GLY A 94 1.69 3.97 12.59
N LYS A 95 1.26 5.08 13.17
CA LYS A 95 2.14 6.17 13.63
C LYS A 95 3.08 5.74 14.76
N GLN A 96 2.60 4.90 15.68
CA GLN A 96 3.39 4.31 16.75
C GLN A 96 4.41 3.32 16.19
N LEU A 97 3.98 2.40 15.32
CA LEU A 97 4.85 1.44 14.63
C LEU A 97 5.97 2.15 13.86
N TYR A 98 5.67 3.25 13.18
CA TYR A 98 6.67 4.05 12.47
C TYR A 98 7.78 4.63 13.38
N ARG A 99 7.45 4.88 14.66
CA ARG A 99 8.38 5.40 15.69
C ARG A 99 9.02 4.30 16.53
N GLN A 100 8.52 3.08 16.45
CA GLN A 100 8.98 1.98 17.27
C GLN A 100 10.31 1.47 16.74
N ARG A 101 11.28 1.32 17.65
CA ARG A 101 12.55 0.65 17.36
C ARG A 101 12.33 -0.86 17.31
N MET A 102 12.90 -1.49 16.30
CA MET A 102 12.73 -2.92 16.05
C MET A 102 14.03 -3.56 15.58
N GLY A 103 14.06 -4.89 15.70
CA GLY A 103 15.14 -5.73 15.20
C GLY A 103 16.44 -5.62 16.00
N GLN A 104 17.42 -6.42 15.62
CA GLN A 104 18.73 -6.44 16.30
C GLN A 104 19.46 -5.09 16.22
N LEU A 105 19.15 -4.27 15.21
CA LEU A 105 19.79 -2.96 15.04
C LEU A 105 19.11 -1.85 15.87
N ASP A 106 18.00 -2.12 16.57
CA ASP A 106 17.27 -1.16 17.40
C ASP A 106 16.91 0.15 16.67
N LEU A 107 16.41 0.02 15.44
CA LEU A 107 16.09 1.16 14.56
C LEU A 107 14.58 1.30 14.33
N ALA A 108 14.11 2.55 14.27
CA ALA A 108 12.77 2.94 13.86
C ALA A 108 12.77 3.58 12.46
N CYS A 109 11.61 3.65 11.80
CA CYS A 109 11.49 4.30 10.50
C CYS A 109 11.91 5.77 10.53
N THR A 110 11.59 6.49 11.63
CA THR A 110 11.95 7.90 11.83
C THR A 110 13.46 8.17 11.76
N GLN A 111 14.29 7.28 12.30
CA GLN A 111 15.75 7.50 12.35
C GLN A 111 16.39 7.58 10.97
N CYS A 112 15.80 6.88 9.99
CA CYS A 112 16.21 6.97 8.59
C CYS A 112 15.39 8.04 7.84
N HIS A 113 14.07 7.93 7.88
CA HIS A 113 13.18 8.63 6.96
C HIS A 113 12.70 10.02 7.44
N ASP A 114 12.99 10.39 8.70
CA ASP A 114 12.80 11.74 9.24
C ASP A 114 14.16 12.36 9.55
N ASP A 115 14.93 11.76 10.47
CA ASP A 115 16.18 12.34 11.02
C ASP A 115 17.35 12.34 10.01
N SER A 116 17.26 11.47 9.00
CA SER A 116 18.31 11.26 8.00
C SER A 116 17.80 11.38 6.56
N ALA A 117 16.59 11.93 6.36
CA ALA A 117 16.06 12.19 5.03
C ALA A 117 17.03 13.06 4.20
N GLY A 118 17.24 12.68 2.94
CA GLY A 118 18.18 13.37 2.05
C GLY A 118 19.65 13.00 2.24
N LYS A 119 20.02 12.32 3.34
CA LYS A 119 21.35 11.70 3.49
C LYS A 119 21.43 10.42 2.63
N ARG A 120 22.57 9.72 2.72
CA ARG A 120 22.83 8.50 1.96
C ARG A 120 22.98 7.28 2.86
N LEU A 121 22.40 6.16 2.43
CA LEU A 121 22.69 4.81 2.92
C LEU A 121 23.35 4.03 1.78
N GLY A 122 24.68 3.90 1.85
CA GLY A 122 25.49 3.43 0.72
C GLY A 122 25.31 4.33 -0.50
N SER A 123 24.97 3.75 -1.65
CA SER A 123 24.75 4.49 -2.90
C SER A 123 23.37 5.18 -3.00
N SER A 124 22.44 4.88 -2.08
CA SER A 124 21.05 5.31 -2.16
C SER A 124 20.77 6.55 -1.30
N VAL A 125 20.01 7.51 -1.84
CA VAL A 125 19.47 8.65 -1.05
C VAL A 125 18.30 8.14 -0.21
N ILE A 126 18.27 8.53 1.06
CA ILE A 126 17.21 8.14 1.99
C ILE A 126 15.97 9.01 1.73
N PRO A 127 14.83 8.43 1.30
CA PRO A 127 13.61 9.19 1.04
C PRO A 127 12.87 9.53 2.33
N GLN A 128 11.87 10.41 2.25
CA GLN A 128 11.00 10.80 3.39
C GLN A 128 9.86 9.79 3.69
N ALA A 129 10.00 8.55 3.22
CA ALA A 129 9.01 7.47 3.32
C ALA A 129 7.60 7.81 2.76
N HIS A 130 7.49 8.62 1.71
CA HIS A 130 6.21 8.84 1.04
C HIS A 130 5.85 7.66 0.12
N PRO A 131 4.65 7.06 0.23
CA PRO A 131 4.24 5.91 -0.57
C PRO A 131 3.56 6.31 -1.91
N THR A 132 3.94 7.43 -2.51
CA THR A 132 3.24 8.04 -3.66
C THR A 132 3.20 7.15 -4.90
N GLY A 133 4.20 6.29 -5.08
CA GLY A 133 4.42 5.53 -6.31
C GLY A 133 4.07 4.05 -6.29
N TYR A 134 3.42 3.54 -5.23
CA TYR A 134 3.12 2.12 -5.06
C TYR A 134 1.74 1.69 -5.59
N PRO A 135 1.58 0.50 -6.23
CA PRO A 135 2.64 -0.45 -6.60
C PRO A 135 3.68 0.14 -7.54
N ILE A 136 4.94 -0.27 -7.36
CA ILE A 136 6.10 0.40 -7.96
C ILE A 136 6.94 -0.59 -8.76
N TYR A 137 7.50 -0.15 -9.88
CA TYR A 137 8.55 -0.90 -10.58
C TYR A 137 9.91 -0.51 -10.01
N ARG A 138 10.67 -1.48 -9.48
CA ARG A 138 12.05 -1.23 -9.03
C ARG A 138 13.05 -1.92 -9.93
N LEU A 139 14.09 -1.20 -10.32
CA LEU A 139 15.20 -1.75 -11.11
C LEU A 139 15.88 -2.89 -10.36
N GLU A 140 16.05 -2.79 -9.04
CA GLU A 140 16.56 -3.90 -8.22
C GLU A 140 15.70 -5.17 -8.33
N TRP A 141 14.37 -5.03 -8.41
CA TRP A 141 13.45 -6.17 -8.44
C TRP A 141 13.16 -6.69 -9.84
N GLN A 142 13.47 -5.91 -10.88
CA GLN A 142 13.09 -6.15 -12.27
C GLN A 142 11.59 -6.50 -12.43
N SER A 143 10.76 -5.99 -11.51
CA SER A 143 9.34 -6.34 -11.38
C SER A 143 8.59 -5.26 -10.61
N LEU A 144 7.26 -5.31 -10.69
CA LEU A 144 6.40 -4.57 -9.78
C LEU A 144 6.52 -5.14 -8.36
N GLY A 145 6.25 -4.30 -7.36
CA GLY A 145 6.07 -4.72 -5.97
C GLY A 145 5.18 -3.78 -5.19
N SER A 146 4.51 -4.31 -4.17
CA SER A 146 3.63 -3.52 -3.31
C SER A 146 4.41 -2.66 -2.30
N LEU A 147 3.68 -1.77 -1.63
CA LEU A 147 4.20 -1.04 -0.48
C LEU A 147 4.58 -2.02 0.65
N GLN A 148 3.81 -3.09 0.86
CA GLN A 148 4.11 -4.10 1.88
C GLN A 148 5.42 -4.83 1.61
N ARG A 149 5.75 -5.14 0.35
CA ARG A 149 7.06 -5.71 -0.01
C ARG A 149 8.19 -4.78 0.37
N ARG A 150 8.02 -3.46 0.16
CA ARG A 150 9.01 -2.47 0.62
C ARG A 150 9.13 -2.45 2.14
N LEU A 151 8.01 -2.37 2.86
CA LEU A 151 7.99 -2.31 4.32
C LEU A 151 8.64 -3.55 4.96
N ARG A 152 8.30 -4.75 4.44
CA ARG A 152 8.94 -6.00 4.86
C ARG A 152 10.45 -5.99 4.59
N GLY A 153 10.88 -5.50 3.43
CA GLY A 153 12.30 -5.32 3.12
C GLY A 153 13.02 -4.37 4.08
N CYS A 154 12.36 -3.29 4.52
CA CYS A 154 12.88 -2.40 5.55
C CYS A 154 13.06 -3.13 6.90
N LEU A 155 12.07 -3.90 7.34
CA LEU A 155 12.14 -4.69 8.57
C LEU A 155 13.27 -5.73 8.51
N THR A 156 13.40 -6.46 7.40
CA THR A 156 14.52 -7.37 7.17
C THR A 156 15.86 -6.63 7.22
N GLY A 157 15.94 -5.43 6.64
CA GLY A 157 17.17 -4.61 6.63
C GLY A 157 17.67 -4.18 8.02
N ILE A 158 16.76 -4.04 8.99
CA ILE A 158 17.08 -3.75 10.39
C ILE A 158 17.17 -5.02 11.26
N ARG A 159 17.13 -6.20 10.63
CA ARG A 159 17.12 -7.52 11.29
C ARG A 159 15.94 -7.68 12.27
N ALA A 160 14.77 -7.18 11.88
CA ALA A 160 13.50 -7.48 12.53
C ALA A 160 12.77 -8.61 11.78
N GLU A 161 11.90 -9.33 12.49
CA GLU A 161 10.98 -10.26 11.84
C GLU A 161 9.91 -9.48 11.04
N PRO A 162 9.78 -9.72 9.74
CA PRO A 162 8.82 -8.98 8.92
C PRO A 162 7.38 -9.52 9.10
N PHE A 163 6.44 -8.63 9.42
CA PHE A 163 5.00 -8.94 9.47
C PHE A 163 4.51 -9.58 8.17
N ALA A 164 3.62 -10.58 8.26
CA ALA A 164 3.02 -11.23 7.11
C ALA A 164 2.33 -10.22 6.16
N TYR A 165 2.23 -10.57 4.87
CA TYR A 165 1.42 -9.77 3.95
C TYR A 165 -0.05 -9.74 4.43
N ASP A 166 -0.71 -8.60 4.25
CA ASP A 166 -2.06 -8.28 4.75
C ASP A 166 -2.22 -8.37 6.29
N ALA A 167 -1.12 -8.47 7.04
CA ALA A 167 -1.15 -8.28 8.48
C ALA A 167 -1.60 -6.85 8.82
N LEU A 168 -2.34 -6.71 9.93
CA LEU A 168 -2.94 -5.44 10.31
C LEU A 168 -1.90 -4.37 10.57
N GLU A 169 -0.72 -4.74 11.07
CA GLU A 169 0.42 -3.86 11.31
C GLU A 169 0.93 -3.19 10.03
N LEU A 170 0.93 -3.93 8.91
CA LEU A 170 1.30 -3.34 7.62
C LEU A 170 0.22 -2.39 7.12
N VAL A 171 -1.07 -2.76 7.23
CA VAL A 171 -2.17 -1.89 6.80
C VAL A 171 -2.23 -0.61 7.66
N ASP A 172 -1.96 -0.72 8.97
CA ASP A 172 -1.84 0.41 9.89
C ASP A 172 -0.69 1.35 9.46
N LEU A 173 0.48 0.79 9.13
CA LEU A 173 1.60 1.56 8.56
C LEU A 173 1.22 2.24 7.25
N GLU A 174 0.53 1.55 6.34
CA GLU A 174 0.07 2.13 5.08
C GLU A 174 -0.86 3.33 5.29
N LEU A 175 -1.82 3.23 6.22
CA LEU A 175 -2.71 4.34 6.62
C LEU A 175 -1.92 5.56 7.10
N TYR A 176 -0.93 5.34 7.96
CA TYR A 176 -0.10 6.43 8.48
C TYR A 176 0.78 7.05 7.38
N LEU A 177 1.41 6.24 6.54
CA LEU A 177 2.26 6.70 5.44
C LEU A 177 1.46 7.47 4.38
N LYS A 178 0.23 7.04 4.07
CA LYS A 178 -0.71 7.82 3.25
C LYS A 178 -1.05 9.15 3.87
N SER A 179 -1.24 9.18 5.20
CA SER A 179 -1.50 10.43 5.95
C SER A 179 -0.33 11.41 5.86
N ARG A 180 0.91 10.91 5.93
CA ARG A 180 2.12 11.72 5.74
C ARG A 180 2.25 12.28 4.32
N ALA A 181 1.75 11.56 3.32
CA ALA A 181 1.79 11.98 1.92
C ALA A 181 0.55 12.75 1.45
N ALA A 182 -0.33 13.18 2.38
CA ALA A 182 -1.52 13.95 2.03
C ALA A 182 -1.16 15.19 1.19
N GLY A 183 -1.90 15.41 0.11
CA GLY A 183 -1.68 16.51 -0.83
C GLY A 183 -0.60 16.25 -1.90
N LEU A 184 0.30 15.29 -1.71
CA LEU A 184 1.27 14.92 -2.75
C LEU A 184 0.57 14.22 -3.93
N PRO A 185 1.05 14.37 -5.17
CA PRO A 185 0.49 13.67 -6.31
C PRO A 185 0.73 12.16 -6.20
N LEU A 186 -0.29 11.36 -6.50
CA LEU A 186 -0.12 9.92 -6.69
C LEU A 186 0.66 9.67 -7.99
N GLU A 187 1.74 8.88 -7.90
CA GLU A 187 2.68 8.63 -9.01
C GLU A 187 2.55 7.23 -9.63
N THR A 188 1.76 6.35 -9.01
CA THR A 188 1.66 4.93 -9.36
C THR A 188 1.28 4.65 -10.82
N PRO A 189 1.90 3.63 -11.46
CA PRO A 189 3.11 2.93 -11.01
C PRO A 189 4.35 3.80 -11.25
N ALA A 190 5.11 4.07 -10.20
CA ALA A 190 6.36 4.80 -10.34
C ALA A 190 7.51 3.86 -10.73
N VAL A 191 8.61 4.45 -11.22
CA VAL A 191 9.88 3.75 -11.46
C VAL A 191 10.91 4.31 -10.50
N ARG A 192 11.60 3.43 -9.76
CA ARG A 192 12.69 3.78 -8.83
C ARG A 192 13.84 2.78 -8.93
N PRO A 193 15.05 3.13 -8.48
CA PRO A 193 16.16 2.18 -8.37
C PRO A 193 15.78 0.94 -7.54
#